data_AF-A0A8B8N7K4-F1
#
_entry.id   AF-A0A8B8N7K4-F1
#
_cell.length_a   1.000
_cell.length_b   1.000
_cell.length_c   1.000
_cell.angle_alpha   90.00
_cell.angle_beta   90.00
_cell.angle_gamma   90.00
#
_symmetry.space_group_name_H-M   'P 1'
#
loop_
_entity.id
_entity.type
_entity.pdbx_description
1 polymer ?
#
loop_
_entity_poly.entity_id
_entity_poly.type
_entity_poly.pdbx_seq_one_letter_code
_entity_poly.pdbx_strand_id
1 'polypeptide(L)'
;MDNHAFKALEREMREFYESLGMKVHQRTIPLYLVNEEEMKEFKAPDEKNTVEGRPHTLVAHSKVVSIRVLYGLPRLLTGQILAHEMMHAWHILEIDSYHNLSLEVKEGLCQVLAHMWLGSQIRSMSKSKSPPSPQLDFQKRLAKFLQHRIESRTDYPYGTRFQLVKRETNMHGLKGTLDHIRMTGRLS
;
A
#
# COMPACT_ATOMS: atom_id res chain seq x y z
N MET A 1 14.05 12.12 -4.66
CA MET A 1 13.36 11.99 -5.96
C MET A 1 12.61 13.29 -6.23
N ASP A 2 12.65 13.83 -7.44
CA ASP A 2 11.95 15.08 -7.80
C ASP A 2 10.48 14.85 -8.21
N ASN A 3 9.74 15.95 -8.47
CA ASN A 3 8.33 15.92 -8.83
C ASN A 3 8.04 15.22 -10.18
N HIS A 4 8.94 15.31 -11.16
CA HIS A 4 8.74 14.67 -12.46
C HIS A 4 8.88 13.15 -12.33
N ALA A 5 9.94 12.70 -11.65
CA ALA A 5 10.15 11.29 -11.34
C ALA A 5 9.01 10.72 -10.48
N PHE A 6 8.45 11.52 -9.56
CA PHE A 6 7.27 11.12 -8.79
C PHE A 6 6.02 10.98 -9.63
N LYS A 7 5.77 11.89 -10.59
CA LYS A 7 4.63 11.77 -11.51
C LYS A 7 4.72 10.53 -12.39
N ALA A 8 5.94 10.15 -12.81
CA ALA A 8 6.15 8.89 -13.50
C ALA A 8 5.85 7.68 -12.60
N LEU A 9 6.28 7.72 -11.33
CA LEU A 9 6.00 6.67 -10.35
C LEU A 9 4.51 6.57 -10.02
N GLU A 10 3.80 7.70 -9.91
CA GLU A 10 2.36 7.74 -9.70
C GLU A 10 1.62 7.00 -10.82
N ARG A 11 1.97 7.28 -12.08
CA ARG A 11 1.38 6.59 -13.24
C ARG A 11 1.65 5.09 -13.18
N GLU A 12 2.90 4.69 -12.96
CA GLU A 12 3.27 3.28 -12.83
C GLU A 12 2.52 2.59 -11.69
N MET A 13 2.32 3.27 -10.56
CA MET A 13 1.58 2.70 -9.44
C MET A 13 0.11 2.48 -9.78
N ARG A 14 -0.52 3.41 -10.51
CA ARG A 14 -1.89 3.24 -11.00
C ARG A 14 -1.98 2.08 -11.98
N GLU A 15 -1.06 1.97 -12.93
CA GLU A 15 -0.97 0.83 -13.87
C GLU A 15 -0.76 -0.49 -13.12
N PHE A 16 0.07 -0.51 -12.07
CA PHE A 16 0.26 -1.69 -11.24
C PHE A 16 -1.04 -2.15 -10.59
N TYR A 17 -1.79 -1.25 -9.95
CA TYR A 17 -3.09 -1.58 -9.35
C TYR A 17 -4.13 -2.02 -10.39
N GLU A 18 -4.20 -1.34 -11.53
CA GLU A 18 -5.06 -1.73 -12.65
C GLU A 18 -4.73 -3.15 -13.17
N SER A 19 -3.44 -3.52 -13.23
CA SER A 19 -2.99 -4.86 -13.63
C SER A 19 -3.43 -5.96 -12.67
N LEU A 20 -3.78 -5.61 -11.43
CA LEU A 20 -4.33 -6.51 -10.41
C LEU A 20 -5.86 -6.57 -10.44
N GLY A 21 -6.51 -5.86 -11.38
CA GLY A 21 -7.97 -5.72 -11.42
C GLY A 21 -8.51 -4.75 -10.36
N MET A 22 -7.64 -4.00 -9.69
CA MET A 22 -7.98 -3.08 -8.60
C MET A 22 -8.02 -1.65 -9.15
N LYS A 23 -9.13 -1.27 -9.77
CA LYS A 23 -9.27 0.07 -10.37
C LYS A 23 -9.43 1.14 -9.30
N VAL A 24 -8.31 1.74 -8.88
CA VAL A 24 -8.34 3.00 -8.13
C VAL A 24 -8.78 4.09 -9.13
N HIS A 25 -10.03 4.53 -9.05
CA HIS A 25 -10.55 5.58 -9.93
C HIS A 25 -9.56 6.75 -9.94
N GLN A 26 -8.96 7.05 -11.11
CA GLN A 26 -7.74 7.85 -11.25
C GLN A 26 -7.83 9.27 -10.66
N ARG A 27 -9.05 9.75 -10.36
CA ARG A 27 -9.34 11.07 -9.78
C ARG A 27 -9.65 11.06 -8.28
N THR A 28 -9.78 9.90 -7.65
CA THR A 28 -10.36 9.81 -6.29
C THR A 28 -9.33 10.00 -5.19
N ILE A 29 -8.05 9.67 -5.43
CA ILE A 29 -7.00 9.73 -4.40
C ILE A 29 -5.78 10.51 -4.94
N PRO A 30 -5.63 11.78 -4.51
CA PRO A 30 -4.44 12.58 -4.78
C PRO A 30 -3.19 11.99 -4.11
N LEU A 31 -2.07 11.98 -4.85
CA LEU A 31 -0.75 11.52 -4.39
C LEU A 31 0.19 12.73 -4.37
N TYR A 32 0.83 13.01 -3.24
CA TYR A 32 1.73 14.15 -3.07
C TYR A 32 3.10 13.74 -2.54
N LEU A 33 4.15 14.38 -3.04
CA LEU A 33 5.41 14.51 -2.31
C LEU A 33 5.33 15.73 -1.41
N VAL A 34 5.74 15.57 -0.16
CA VAL A 34 5.70 16.62 0.86
C VAL A 34 7.03 16.71 1.60
N ASN A 35 7.35 17.89 2.12
CA ASN A 35 8.47 18.07 3.04
C ASN A 35 8.08 17.67 4.49
N GLU A 36 9.02 17.75 5.42
CA GLU A 36 8.77 17.37 6.82
C GLU A 36 7.75 18.28 7.53
N GLU A 37 7.69 19.56 7.18
CA GLU A 37 6.76 20.54 7.77
C GLU A 37 5.33 20.23 7.33
N GLU A 38 5.12 20.10 6.02
CA GLU A 38 3.85 19.70 5.41
C GLU A 38 3.38 18.33 5.92
N MET A 39 4.31 17.41 6.20
CA MET A 39 3.97 16.10 6.77
C MET A 39 3.51 16.21 8.24
N LYS A 40 4.09 17.13 9.03
CA LYS A 40 3.73 17.35 10.45
C LYS A 40 2.42 18.12 10.60
N GLU A 41 2.10 19.01 9.67
CA GLU A 41 0.84 19.76 9.64
C GLU A 41 -0.36 18.85 9.36
N PHE A 42 -0.13 17.74 8.66
CA PHE A 42 -1.13 16.72 8.42
C PHE A 42 -1.32 15.81 9.64
N LYS A 43 -1.94 16.34 10.70
CA LYS A 43 -2.47 15.53 11.79
C LYS A 43 -3.85 15.00 11.39
N ALA A 44 -4.08 13.70 11.60
CA ALA A 44 -5.43 13.14 11.53
C ALA A 44 -6.36 13.95 12.45
N PRO A 45 -7.64 14.18 12.08
CA PRO A 45 -8.57 14.83 12.98
C PRO A 45 -8.58 14.08 14.31
N ASP A 46 -8.35 14.81 15.40
CA ASP A 46 -8.30 14.25 16.75
C ASP A 46 -9.53 13.36 17.00
N GLU A 47 -9.29 12.15 17.50
CA GLU A 47 -10.30 11.18 17.93
C GLU A 47 -11.07 11.63 19.20
N LYS A 48 -11.11 12.95 19.46
CA LYS A 48 -11.70 13.58 20.63
C LYS A 48 -12.73 14.62 20.21
N ASN A 49 -13.89 14.15 19.78
CA ASN A 49 -15.14 14.91 19.90
C ASN A 49 -16.22 13.95 20.42
N THR A 50 -16.20 13.70 21.73
CA THR A 50 -17.31 13.08 22.44
C THR A 50 -18.47 14.07 22.42
N VAL A 51 -19.39 13.91 21.46
CA VAL A 51 -20.66 14.62 21.47
C VAL A 51 -21.63 13.80 22.31
N GLU A 52 -21.95 14.27 23.51
CA GLU A 52 -23.08 13.75 24.29
C GLU A 52 -24.37 14.08 23.53
N GLY A 53 -24.86 13.10 22.78
CA GLY A 53 -26.10 13.15 22.02
C GLY A 53 -26.67 11.75 21.89
N ARG A 54 -28.01 11.67 21.89
CA ARG A 54 -28.79 10.42 21.79
C ARG A 54 -28.26 9.48 20.68
N PRO A 55 -28.37 8.15 20.83
CA PRO A 55 -27.81 7.20 19.88
C PRO A 55 -28.52 7.32 18.53
N HIS A 56 -27.93 8.08 17.62
CA HIS A 56 -28.14 7.96 16.20
C HIS A 56 -26.93 7.22 15.64
N THR A 57 -27.16 6.12 14.94
CA THR A 57 -26.12 5.40 14.20
C THR A 57 -25.60 6.32 13.11
N LEU A 58 -24.58 7.11 13.42
CA LEU A 58 -23.81 7.84 12.43
C LEU A 58 -22.98 6.81 11.66
N VAL A 59 -23.38 6.51 10.44
CA VAL A 59 -22.52 5.76 9.52
C VAL A 59 -21.40 6.70 9.08
N ALA A 60 -20.30 6.69 9.83
CA ALA A 60 -19.09 7.39 9.45
C ALA A 60 -18.56 6.76 8.15
N HIS A 61 -18.73 7.46 7.03
CA HIS A 61 -18.09 7.06 5.78
C HIS A 61 -16.62 7.48 5.87
N SER A 62 -15.71 6.50 6.04
CA SER A 62 -14.27 6.78 6.00
C SER A 62 -13.90 7.24 4.59
N LYS A 63 -13.39 8.47 4.46
CA LYS A 63 -12.94 9.04 3.18
C LYS A 63 -11.43 9.20 3.19
N VAL A 64 -10.74 8.61 2.22
CA VAL A 64 -9.34 8.94 1.96
C VAL A 64 -9.27 10.30 1.27
N VAL A 65 -8.54 11.24 1.88
CA VAL A 65 -8.40 12.61 1.35
C VAL A 65 -7.20 12.74 0.41
N SER A 66 -6.06 12.14 0.77
CA SER A 66 -4.84 12.11 -0.04
C SER A 66 -3.83 11.13 0.55
N ILE A 67 -2.92 10.61 -0.27
CA ILE A 67 -1.72 9.89 0.17
C ILE A 67 -0.52 10.82 0.01
N ARG A 68 0.26 11.00 1.08
CA ARG A 68 1.43 11.90 1.11
C ARG A 68 2.67 11.08 1.44
N VAL A 69 3.76 11.31 0.71
CA VAL A 69 5.05 10.65 0.94
C VAL A 69 6.15 11.69 1.08
N LEU A 70 7.05 11.47 2.05
CA LEU A 70 8.15 12.38 2.31
C LEU A 70 9.09 12.50 1.09
N TYR A 71 9.45 13.73 0.78
CA TYR A 71 10.44 14.08 -0.24
C TYR A 71 11.83 13.50 0.08
N GLY A 72 12.63 13.27 -0.96
CA GLY A 72 14.03 12.86 -0.81
C GLY A 72 14.26 11.34 -0.72
N LEU A 73 13.22 10.53 -0.55
CA LEU A 73 13.36 9.07 -0.50
C LEU A 73 13.80 8.46 -1.85
N PRO A 74 14.52 7.32 -1.85
CA PRO A 74 14.78 6.54 -3.06
C PRO A 74 13.48 6.14 -3.77
N ARG A 75 13.49 6.08 -5.10
CA ARG A 75 12.31 5.71 -5.91
C ARG A 75 11.67 4.40 -5.45
N LEU A 76 12.47 3.36 -5.23
CA LEU A 76 11.96 2.05 -4.81
C LEU A 76 11.33 2.07 -3.42
N LEU A 77 11.88 2.85 -2.48
CA LEU A 77 11.27 3.00 -1.16
C LEU A 77 9.97 3.82 -1.24
N THR A 78 9.97 4.88 -2.05
CA THR A 78 8.76 5.68 -2.29
C THR A 78 7.66 4.82 -2.90
N GLY A 79 7.98 4.00 -3.91
CA GLY A 79 7.01 3.12 -4.55
C GLY A 79 6.53 2.00 -3.63
N GLN A 80 7.39 1.46 -2.77
CA GLN A 80 6.99 0.52 -1.71
C GLN A 80 5.94 1.14 -0.77
N ILE A 81 6.18 2.38 -0.31
CA ILE A 81 5.25 3.12 0.56
C ILE A 81 3.94 3.38 -0.19
N LEU A 82 3.99 3.88 -1.42
CA LEU A 82 2.78 4.14 -2.22
C LEU A 82 1.97 2.86 -2.46
N ALA A 83 2.62 1.75 -2.78
CA ALA A 83 1.94 0.46 -2.95
C ALA A 83 1.27 -0.01 -1.66
N HIS A 84 1.85 0.28 -0.50
CA HIS A 84 1.26 -0.01 0.80
C HIS A 84 0.05 0.90 1.09
N GLU A 85 0.23 2.21 1.02
CA GLU A 85 -0.83 3.19 1.34
C GLU A 85 -2.01 3.14 0.38
N MET A 86 -1.77 2.87 -0.90
CA MET A 86 -2.85 2.70 -1.87
C MET A 86 -3.72 1.48 -1.57
N MET A 87 -3.20 0.48 -0.84
CA MET A 87 -3.98 -0.69 -0.46
C MET A 87 -4.96 -0.33 0.67
N HIS A 88 -4.52 0.43 1.67
CA HIS A 88 -5.42 1.00 2.68
C HIS A 88 -6.53 1.80 2.01
N ALA A 89 -6.16 2.65 1.06
CA ALA A 89 -7.07 3.51 0.35
C ALA A 89 -8.10 2.74 -0.49
N TRP A 90 -7.65 1.76 -1.25
CA TRP A 90 -8.51 0.91 -2.07
C TRP A 90 -9.51 0.13 -1.19
N HIS A 91 -9.06 -0.41 -0.07
CA HIS A 91 -9.91 -1.12 0.87
C HIS A 91 -11.04 -0.27 1.45
N ILE A 92 -10.71 0.95 1.89
CA ILE A 92 -11.67 1.89 2.48
C ILE A 92 -12.78 2.23 1.47
N LEU A 93 -12.44 2.30 0.17
CA LEU A 93 -13.39 2.69 -0.88
C LEU A 93 -14.21 1.53 -1.44
N GLU A 94 -13.69 0.29 -1.41
CA GLU A 94 -14.26 -0.82 -2.19
C GLU A 94 -14.79 -1.98 -1.34
N ILE A 95 -14.48 -2.03 -0.03
CA ILE A 95 -14.83 -3.17 0.83
C ILE A 95 -15.50 -2.68 2.13
N ASP A 96 -16.82 -2.75 2.19
CA ASP A 96 -17.60 -2.41 3.41
C ASP A 96 -17.21 -3.26 4.63
N SER A 97 -16.82 -4.52 4.41
CA SER A 97 -16.35 -5.42 5.49
C SER A 97 -14.96 -5.06 6.02
N TYR A 98 -14.27 -4.09 5.42
CA TYR A 98 -12.94 -3.67 5.85
C TYR A 98 -12.94 -3.20 7.30
N HIS A 99 -14.02 -2.55 7.76
CA HIS A 99 -14.14 -2.14 9.16
C HIS A 99 -14.05 -3.30 10.16
N ASN A 100 -14.43 -4.52 9.74
CA ASN A 100 -14.46 -5.71 10.60
C ASN A 100 -13.16 -6.52 10.57
N LEU A 101 -12.22 -6.22 9.67
CA LEU A 101 -10.91 -6.87 9.66
C LEU A 101 -10.03 -6.34 10.79
N SER A 102 -9.29 -7.25 11.43
CA SER A 102 -8.28 -6.85 12.41
C SER A 102 -7.20 -6.00 11.74
N LEU A 103 -6.64 -5.04 12.48
CA LEU A 103 -5.55 -4.19 12.02
C LEU A 103 -4.40 -5.02 11.42
N GLU A 104 -4.04 -6.13 12.05
CA GLU A 104 -2.98 -7.03 11.56
C GLU A 104 -3.25 -7.58 10.15
N VAL A 105 -4.50 -7.94 9.83
CA VAL A 105 -4.85 -8.45 8.49
C VAL A 105 -4.80 -7.31 7.47
N LYS A 106 -5.28 -6.12 7.83
CA LYS A 106 -5.21 -4.91 6.99
C LYS A 106 -3.77 -4.58 6.64
N GLU A 107 -2.90 -4.53 7.64
CA GLU A 107 -1.47 -4.27 7.46
C GLU A 107 -0.80 -5.38 6.64
N GLY A 108 -1.14 -6.65 6.91
CA GLY A 108 -0.64 -7.79 6.15
C GLY A 108 -0.94 -7.69 4.66
N LEU A 109 -2.16 -7.30 4.29
CA LEU A 109 -2.55 -7.06 2.89
C LEU A 109 -1.74 -5.90 2.28
N CYS A 110 -1.60 -4.78 2.97
CA CYS A 110 -0.82 -3.64 2.50
C CYS A 110 0.66 -4.01 2.29
N GLN A 111 1.24 -4.82 3.18
CA GLN A 111 2.58 -5.38 3.01
C GLN A 111 2.68 -6.35 1.81
N VAL A 112 1.65 -7.17 1.54
CA VAL A 112 1.60 -8.03 0.36
C VAL A 112 1.62 -7.23 -0.94
N LEU A 113 0.86 -6.13 -1.02
CA LEU A 113 0.87 -5.26 -2.22
C LEU A 113 2.22 -4.59 -2.42
N ALA A 114 2.83 -4.08 -1.36
CA ALA A 114 4.18 -3.53 -1.40
C ALA A 114 5.23 -4.57 -1.86
N HIS A 115 5.13 -5.81 -1.35
CA HIS A 115 6.00 -6.93 -1.73
C HIS A 115 5.82 -7.31 -3.21
N MET A 116 4.57 -7.38 -3.68
CA MET A 116 4.23 -7.68 -5.07
C MET A 116 4.75 -6.61 -6.04
N TRP A 117 4.63 -5.34 -5.68
CA TRP A 117 5.17 -4.23 -6.47
C TRP A 117 6.69 -4.31 -6.57
N LEU A 118 7.41 -4.48 -5.45
CA LEU A 118 8.86 -4.67 -5.47
C LEU A 118 9.28 -5.88 -6.33
N GLY A 119 8.52 -6.97 -6.26
CA GLY A 119 8.73 -8.14 -7.11
C GLY A 119 8.56 -7.84 -8.59
N SER A 120 7.62 -6.98 -8.97
CA SER A 120 7.45 -6.55 -10.37
C SER A 120 8.65 -5.72 -10.86
N GLN A 121 9.19 -4.85 -10.00
CA GLN A 121 10.40 -4.07 -10.31
C GLN A 121 11.61 -4.97 -10.54
N ILE A 122 11.82 -5.97 -9.67
CA ILE A 122 12.91 -6.93 -9.82
C ILE A 122 12.78 -7.70 -11.13
N ARG A 123 11.58 -8.19 -11.46
CA ARG A 123 11.32 -8.90 -12.73
C ARG A 123 11.58 -8.00 -13.94
N SER A 124 11.11 -6.76 -13.91
CA SER A 124 11.34 -5.77 -14.98
C SER A 124 12.83 -5.51 -15.20
N MET A 125 13.57 -5.19 -14.14
CA MET A 125 15.02 -4.97 -14.18
C MET A 125 15.81 -6.21 -14.62
N SER A 126 15.29 -7.41 -14.36
CA SER A 126 15.94 -8.67 -14.74
C SER A 126 15.68 -9.04 -16.20
N LYS A 127 14.57 -8.57 -16.79
CA LYS A 127 14.26 -8.72 -18.21
C LYS A 127 14.92 -7.66 -19.10
N SER A 128 15.52 -6.62 -18.51
CA SER A 128 16.19 -5.57 -19.28
C SER A 128 17.31 -6.16 -20.13
N LYS A 129 17.30 -5.85 -21.44
CA LYS A 129 18.38 -6.19 -22.37
C LYS A 129 19.53 -5.18 -22.32
N SER A 130 19.43 -4.15 -21.48
CA SER A 130 20.50 -3.16 -21.29
C SER A 130 21.78 -3.84 -20.79
N PRO A 131 22.97 -3.34 -21.18
CA PRO A 131 24.23 -3.80 -20.61
C PRO A 131 24.21 -3.77 -19.07
N PRO A 132 24.94 -4.68 -18.39
CA PRO A 132 25.12 -4.61 -16.95
C PRO A 132 25.61 -3.22 -16.54
N SER A 133 24.97 -2.61 -15.55
CA SER A 133 25.39 -1.32 -15.02
C SER A 133 25.38 -1.34 -13.48
N PRO A 134 26.36 -0.71 -12.82
CA PRO A 134 26.41 -0.64 -11.35
C PRO A 134 25.12 -0.06 -10.76
N GLN A 135 24.50 0.89 -11.46
CA GLN A 135 23.24 1.50 -11.04
C GLN A 135 22.09 0.48 -11.08
N LEU A 136 21.97 -0.31 -12.14
CA LEU A 136 20.93 -1.35 -12.24
C LEU A 136 21.11 -2.40 -11.15
N ASP A 137 22.35 -2.82 -10.90
CA ASP A 137 22.66 -3.79 -9.85
C ASP A 137 22.36 -3.25 -8.45
N PHE A 138 22.67 -1.97 -8.20
CA PHE A 138 22.29 -1.30 -6.96
C PHE A 138 20.76 -1.27 -6.79
N GLN A 139 19.99 -0.88 -7.81
CA GLN A 139 18.53 -0.86 -7.73
C GLN A 139 17.96 -2.27 -7.49
N LYS A 140 18.50 -3.31 -8.14
CA LYS A 140 18.11 -4.71 -7.88
C LYS A 140 18.40 -5.14 -6.44
N ARG A 141 19.58 -4.81 -5.91
CA ARG A 141 19.95 -5.11 -4.51
C ARG A 141 19.06 -4.36 -3.53
N LEU A 142 18.78 -3.08 -3.78
CA LEU A 142 17.87 -2.27 -2.97
C LEU A 142 16.45 -2.86 -2.95
N ALA A 143 15.91 -3.24 -4.11
CA ALA A 143 14.58 -3.86 -4.18
C ALA A 143 14.50 -5.17 -3.37
N LYS A 144 15.53 -6.03 -3.49
CA LYS A 144 15.64 -7.27 -2.70
C LYS A 144 15.76 -6.99 -1.20
N PHE A 145 16.56 -6.01 -0.81
CA PHE A 145 16.67 -5.59 0.59
C PHE A 145 15.33 -5.13 1.15
N LEU A 146 14.58 -4.32 0.39
CA LEU A 146 13.25 -3.86 0.80
C LEU A 146 12.24 -5.02 0.90
N GLN A 147 12.27 -5.99 -0.01
CA GLN A 147 11.43 -7.20 0.10
C GLN A 147 11.79 -8.01 1.34
N HIS A 148 13.08 -8.23 1.57
CA HIS A 148 13.56 -8.96 2.74
C HIS A 148 13.12 -8.28 4.03
N ARG A 149 13.16 -6.94 4.10
CA ARG A 149 12.64 -6.19 5.25
C ARG A 149 11.16 -6.44 5.50
N ILE A 150 10.32 -6.57 4.46
CA ILE A 150 8.91 -6.93 4.64
C ILE A 150 8.80 -8.36 5.21
N GLU A 151 9.55 -9.30 4.64
CA GLU A 151 9.50 -10.72 5.01
C GLU A 151 10.01 -10.99 6.42
N SER A 152 11.01 -10.23 6.86
CA SER A 152 11.67 -10.38 8.16
C SER A 152 11.04 -9.53 9.26
N ARG A 153 10.03 -8.71 8.95
CA ARG A 153 9.34 -7.91 9.97
C ARG A 153 8.59 -8.83 10.92
N THR A 154 8.85 -8.64 12.20
CA THR A 154 8.17 -9.34 13.31
C THR A 154 7.48 -8.36 14.27
N ASP A 155 7.60 -7.05 14.01
CA ASP A 155 7.00 -6.00 14.83
C ASP A 155 5.48 -5.96 14.65
N TYR A 156 4.74 -5.96 15.75
CA TYR A 156 3.30 -5.71 15.74
C TYR A 156 3.02 -4.27 15.30
N PRO A 157 2.02 -3.99 14.44
CA PRO A 157 1.08 -4.92 13.77
C PRO A 157 1.55 -5.47 12.41
N TYR A 158 2.74 -5.10 11.93
CA TYR A 158 3.19 -5.31 10.55
C TYR A 158 3.73 -6.72 10.26
N GLY A 159 4.32 -7.40 11.24
CA GLY A 159 5.06 -8.65 11.04
C GLY A 159 4.25 -9.94 11.21
N THR A 160 3.28 -9.95 12.13
CA THR A 160 2.64 -11.21 12.57
C THR A 160 1.73 -11.83 11.48
N ARG A 161 1.16 -11.03 10.58
CA ARG A 161 0.18 -11.52 9.58
C ARG A 161 0.54 -11.30 8.11
N PHE A 162 1.66 -10.66 7.79
CA PHE A 162 2.16 -10.63 6.42
C PHE A 162 2.33 -12.06 5.87
N GLN A 163 3.00 -12.95 6.61
CA GLN A 163 3.26 -14.31 6.14
C GLN A 163 1.97 -15.12 5.93
N LEU A 164 0.99 -14.95 6.80
CA LEU A 164 -0.31 -15.60 6.68
C LEU A 164 -1.07 -15.10 5.44
N VAL A 165 -1.23 -13.78 5.30
CA VAL A 165 -1.90 -13.19 4.13
C VAL A 165 -1.15 -13.53 2.84
N LYS A 166 0.18 -13.55 2.88
CA LYS A 166 1.03 -13.92 1.75
C LYS A 166 0.80 -15.38 1.34
N ARG A 167 0.69 -16.30 2.31
CA ARG A 167 0.37 -17.70 2.05
C ARG A 167 -0.99 -17.84 1.39
N GLU A 168 -2.02 -17.20 1.95
CA GLU A 168 -3.37 -17.21 1.37
C GLU A 168 -3.38 -16.65 -0.05
N THR A 169 -2.70 -15.52 -0.26
CA THR A 169 -2.56 -14.88 -1.58
C THR A 169 -1.85 -15.79 -2.58
N ASN A 170 -0.86 -16.57 -2.14
CA ASN A 170 -0.17 -17.54 -2.99
C ASN A 170 -1.05 -18.75 -3.32
N MET A 171 -1.91 -19.19 -2.39
CA MET A 171 -2.80 -20.34 -2.59
C MET A 171 -4.02 -20.01 -3.46
N HIS A 172 -4.62 -18.83 -3.26
CA HIS A 172 -5.90 -18.47 -3.87
C HIS A 172 -5.81 -17.32 -4.89
N GLY A 173 -4.63 -16.71 -5.04
CA GLY A 173 -4.44 -15.46 -5.77
C GLY A 173 -4.99 -14.27 -5.00
N LEU A 174 -4.48 -13.07 -5.29
CA LEU A 174 -4.91 -11.84 -4.60
C LEU A 174 -6.42 -11.61 -4.72
N LYS A 175 -6.98 -11.79 -5.92
CA LYS A 175 -8.43 -11.65 -6.15
C LYS A 175 -9.24 -12.63 -5.31
N GLY A 176 -8.84 -13.91 -5.26
CA GLY A 176 -9.54 -14.93 -4.48
C GLY A 176 -9.51 -14.63 -2.97
N THR A 177 -8.36 -14.21 -2.45
CA THR A 177 -8.23 -13.80 -1.04
C THR A 177 -9.12 -12.59 -0.72
N LEU A 178 -9.14 -11.59 -1.59
CA LEU A 178 -9.99 -10.40 -1.40
C LEU A 178 -11.48 -10.71 -1.53
N ASP A 179 -11.88 -11.56 -2.48
CA ASP A 179 -13.26 -12.00 -2.65
C ASP A 179 -13.73 -12.77 -1.39
N HIS A 180 -12.89 -13.65 -0.83
CA HIS A 180 -13.20 -14.34 0.41
C HIS A 180 -13.39 -13.37 1.58
N ILE A 181 -12.46 -12.42 1.76
CA ILE A 181 -12.55 -11.39 2.80
C ILE A 181 -13.83 -10.56 2.65
N ARG A 182 -14.20 -10.22 1.41
CA ARG A 182 -15.43 -9.48 1.11
C ARG A 182 -16.67 -10.28 1.52
N MET A 183 -16.66 -11.60 1.28
CA MET A 183 -17.79 -12.48 1.60
C MET A 183 -17.90 -12.81 3.10
N THR A 184 -16.78 -13.05 3.79
CA THR A 184 -16.77 -13.61 5.15
C THR A 184 -16.35 -12.62 6.23
N GLY A 185 -15.73 -11.51 5.85
CA GLY A 185 -15.11 -10.56 6.78
C GLY A 185 -13.89 -11.15 7.51
N ARG A 186 -13.31 -12.25 7.02
CA ARG A 186 -12.19 -12.96 7.65
C ARG A 186 -11.14 -13.32 6.62
N LEU A 187 -9.93 -13.57 7.09
CA LEU A 187 -8.92 -14.29 6.32
C LEU A 187 -9.26 -15.79 6.40
N SER A 188 -9.05 -16.52 5.29
CA SER A 188 -9.35 -17.95 5.15
C SER A 188 -8.58 -18.84 6.14
#